data_AF-A0A6A7C3T8-F1
#
_entry.id   AF-A0A6A7C3T8-F1
#
_cell.length_a   1.000
_cell.length_b   1.000
_cell.length_c   1.000
_cell.angle_alpha   90.00
_cell.angle_beta   90.00
_cell.angle_gamma   90.00
#
_symmetry.space_group_name_H-M   'P 1'
#
loop_
_entity.id
_entity.type
_entity.pdbx_description
1 polymer ?
#
loop_
_entity_poly.entity_id
_entity_poly.type
_entity_poly.pdbx_seq_one_letter_code
_entity_poly.pdbx_strand_id
1 'polypeptide(L)'
;MHLVSLGTATQPFKALPDQEATLISILRFMAEHDPPLHINREGYRAVIRVQLGQEKTNKEQQWAQLKLLSWPPWKSERTAMDADITHYDHGISRAARTLRRMYEAGYSPTNWEKTAQLYAGWDVDGTPTIQSRVILGTHFGSESALWTARISTTRTAQEAWAAFLAYQDTKLGYDSEVYLAILKRLHGEEKRHHQKINTSLLPGDSPDVQPLPPSTHLYTYTRTPVPSLENFIDQSINKGIKFNSRCLSFIITTATSLKQGIKYLSISKNSEVKNLLTGRGSISHIPTPILISFISLLCRHSATSLSKALRSVNLNPHHGSYMIFNERINADHPLALVMWILIRRCEEEILIRGRNALLLALSKDATVRGLVGLFLQGGVEMEGVAYRFAWAVMETINLPMDDVAFRAVCLVVEKLAGAVGRGRVGSPRVDAPRVDTPGRAGNSRRVADPRMEPPRVDSLSMNPPGRMNSIRPQNLPPKPSPTQKLETLFNSLVEDTPTSTILISNQPANPTQDYPPLPIPHPVSLHAYIRALGVWGDDSALLRALEYICAHKDQLEALRDRNAERLVRRCLVACRLFLRDKERGREVVEGVGWVWPEEGEVGEYLRGG
;
A
#
# COMPACT_ATOMS: atom_id res chain seq x y z
N MET A 1 -5.61 -15.11 -24.52
CA MET A 1 -6.68 -14.48 -23.70
C MET A 1 -6.58 -14.82 -22.22
N HIS A 2 -6.66 -16.08 -21.80
CA HIS A 2 -6.65 -16.46 -20.38
C HIS A 2 -5.48 -15.83 -19.59
N LEU A 3 -4.24 -16.04 -20.04
CA LEU A 3 -3.04 -15.52 -19.37
C LEU A 3 -3.05 -13.99 -19.22
N VAL A 4 -3.43 -13.27 -20.28
CA VAL A 4 -3.49 -11.79 -20.30
C VAL A 4 -4.49 -11.27 -19.27
N SER A 5 -5.60 -11.99 -19.03
CA SER A 5 -6.63 -11.55 -18.10
C SER A 5 -6.31 -11.79 -16.62
N LEU A 6 -5.27 -12.57 -16.29
CA LEU A 6 -4.94 -12.88 -14.90
C LEU A 6 -4.42 -11.64 -14.18
N GLY A 7 -4.74 -11.53 -12.88
CA GLY A 7 -4.23 -10.43 -12.06
C GLY A 7 -2.72 -10.43 -11.97
N THR A 8 -2.10 -9.27 -12.18
CA THR A 8 -0.67 -9.10 -11.96
C THR A 8 -0.36 -9.18 -10.45
N ALA A 9 0.84 -9.65 -10.10
CA ALA A 9 1.29 -9.69 -8.72
C ALA A 9 1.40 -8.27 -8.10
N THR A 10 1.74 -7.29 -8.94
CA THR A 10 1.91 -5.89 -8.59
C THR A 10 0.74 -5.06 -9.12
N GLN A 11 0.03 -4.38 -8.21
CA GLN A 11 -1.04 -3.42 -8.51
C GLN A 11 -2.06 -3.87 -9.59
N PRO A 12 -2.80 -4.98 -9.37
CA PRO A 12 -3.59 -5.65 -10.41
C PRO A 12 -4.69 -4.79 -11.03
N PHE A 13 -5.26 -3.83 -10.28
CA PHE A 13 -6.26 -2.92 -10.82
C PHE A 13 -5.69 -1.84 -11.75
N LYS A 14 -4.40 -1.50 -11.62
CA LYS A 14 -3.76 -0.51 -12.50
C LYS A 14 -3.41 -1.08 -13.88
N ALA A 15 -3.16 -2.40 -13.97
CA ALA A 15 -2.87 -3.07 -15.23
C ALA A 15 -4.13 -3.33 -16.09
N LEU A 16 -5.34 -3.07 -15.57
CA LEU A 16 -6.59 -3.38 -16.27
C LEU A 16 -6.79 -2.67 -17.62
N PRO A 17 -6.40 -1.38 -17.80
CA PRO A 17 -6.50 -0.73 -19.11
C PRO A 17 -5.65 -1.44 -20.18
N ASP A 18 -4.44 -1.85 -19.84
CA ASP A 18 -3.54 -2.57 -20.75
C ASP A 18 -4.08 -3.97 -21.07
N GLN A 19 -4.61 -4.65 -20.06
CA GLN A 19 -5.28 -5.94 -20.25
C GLN A 19 -6.51 -5.83 -21.14
N GLU A 20 -7.32 -4.77 -20.98
CA GLU A 20 -8.46 -4.48 -21.84
C GLU A 20 -8.04 -4.22 -23.28
N ALA A 21 -7.10 -3.30 -23.49
CA ALA A 21 -6.59 -2.97 -24.82
C ALA A 21 -6.06 -4.22 -25.54
N THR A 22 -5.30 -5.06 -24.82
CA THR A 22 -4.79 -6.32 -25.35
C THR A 22 -5.92 -7.28 -25.70
N LEU A 23 -6.93 -7.44 -24.84
CA LEU A 23 -8.08 -8.31 -25.11
C LEU A 23 -8.91 -7.83 -26.29
N ILE A 24 -9.12 -6.51 -26.45
CA ILE A 24 -9.83 -5.93 -27.60
C ILE A 24 -9.10 -6.24 -28.90
N SER A 25 -7.77 -6.09 -28.93
CA SER A 25 -6.96 -6.41 -30.11
C SER A 25 -7.06 -7.89 -30.49
N ILE A 26 -7.04 -8.80 -29.50
CA ILE A 26 -7.22 -10.23 -29.75
C ILE A 26 -8.65 -10.53 -30.27
N LEU A 27 -9.68 -9.94 -29.65
CA LEU A 27 -11.07 -10.13 -30.09
C LEU A 27 -11.30 -9.63 -31.52
N ARG A 28 -10.69 -8.49 -31.87
CA ARG A 28 -10.74 -7.92 -33.22
C ARG A 28 -10.09 -8.86 -34.22
N PHE A 29 -8.87 -9.32 -33.93
CA PHE A 29 -8.18 -10.32 -34.77
C PHE A 29 -9.01 -11.59 -34.97
N MET A 30 -9.67 -12.08 -33.92
CA MET A 30 -10.55 -13.26 -34.01
C MET A 30 -11.77 -13.02 -34.91
N ALA A 31 -12.36 -11.83 -34.84
CA ALA A 31 -13.54 -11.46 -35.62
C ALA A 31 -13.23 -11.18 -37.10
N GLU A 32 -12.04 -10.65 -37.39
CA GLU A 32 -11.57 -10.33 -38.74
C GLU A 32 -10.98 -11.54 -39.48
N HIS A 33 -10.73 -12.65 -38.80
CA HIS A 33 -10.25 -13.88 -39.43
C HIS A 33 -11.33 -14.50 -40.33
N ASP A 34 -10.92 -15.18 -41.40
CA ASP A 34 -11.82 -15.91 -42.29
C ASP A 34 -11.46 -17.41 -42.30
N PRO A 35 -12.32 -18.30 -41.74
CA PRO A 35 -13.59 -18.00 -41.09
C PRO A 35 -13.39 -17.37 -39.68
N PRO A 36 -14.39 -16.63 -39.15
CA PRO A 36 -14.28 -16.01 -37.82
C PRO A 36 -13.98 -17.03 -36.71
N LEU A 37 -13.02 -16.69 -35.84
CA LEU A 37 -12.63 -17.55 -34.73
C LEU A 37 -13.62 -17.42 -33.58
N HIS A 38 -14.20 -18.55 -33.15
CA HIS A 38 -15.14 -18.59 -32.04
C HIS A 38 -14.46 -18.41 -30.68
N ILE A 39 -15.12 -17.67 -29.78
CA ILE A 39 -14.67 -17.50 -28.40
C ILE A 39 -15.04 -18.76 -27.60
N ASN A 40 -14.03 -19.41 -26.99
CA ASN A 40 -14.24 -20.54 -26.11
C ASN A 40 -14.59 -20.12 -24.67
N ARG A 41 -14.94 -21.07 -23.79
CA ARG A 41 -15.23 -20.82 -22.37
C ARG A 41 -14.18 -19.94 -21.68
N GLU A 42 -12.89 -20.25 -21.87
CA GLU A 42 -11.80 -19.50 -21.23
C GLU A 42 -11.61 -18.10 -21.83
N GLY A 43 -11.94 -17.91 -23.11
CA GLY A 43 -12.02 -16.58 -23.75
C GLY A 43 -13.12 -15.72 -23.13
N TYR A 44 -14.34 -16.27 -22.95
CA TYR A 44 -15.41 -15.57 -22.24
C TYR A 44 -15.02 -15.21 -20.81
N ARG A 45 -14.45 -16.17 -20.06
CA ARG A 45 -13.95 -15.93 -18.69
C ARG A 45 -12.89 -14.84 -18.64
N ALA A 46 -12.00 -14.79 -19.62
CA ALA A 46 -10.98 -13.75 -19.71
C ALA A 46 -11.58 -12.35 -19.86
N VAL A 47 -12.58 -12.20 -20.74
CA VAL A 47 -13.31 -10.92 -20.92
C VAL A 47 -14.07 -10.55 -19.65
N ILE A 48 -14.81 -11.49 -19.06
CA ILE A 48 -15.59 -11.26 -17.82
C ILE A 48 -14.66 -10.84 -16.68
N ARG A 49 -13.50 -11.48 -16.52
CA ARG A 49 -12.53 -11.18 -15.47
C ARG A 49 -12.03 -9.74 -15.55
N VAL A 50 -11.69 -9.26 -16.74
CA VAL A 50 -11.25 -7.86 -16.93
C VAL A 50 -12.41 -6.89 -16.71
N GLN A 51 -13.60 -7.18 -17.24
CA GLN A 51 -14.80 -6.35 -17.05
C GLN A 51 -15.21 -6.23 -15.57
N LEU A 52 -15.06 -7.29 -14.77
CA LEU A 52 -15.30 -7.26 -13.32
C LEU A 52 -14.26 -6.42 -12.56
N GLY A 53 -13.04 -6.26 -13.09
CA GLY A 53 -12.02 -5.41 -12.48
C GLY A 53 -12.22 -3.92 -12.73
N GLN A 54 -12.90 -3.57 -13.83
CA GLN A 54 -13.07 -2.20 -14.31
C GLN A 54 -14.04 -1.37 -13.46
N GLU A 55 -13.96 -0.05 -13.63
CA GLU A 55 -14.92 0.87 -13.04
C GLU A 55 -16.31 0.73 -13.67
N LYS A 56 -17.35 1.06 -12.89
CA LYS A 56 -18.72 1.11 -13.38
C LYS A 56 -18.82 2.16 -14.47
N THR A 57 -19.43 1.80 -15.59
CA THR A 57 -19.86 2.72 -16.65
C THR A 57 -20.94 3.67 -16.14
N ASN A 58 -21.17 4.79 -16.83
CA ASN A 58 -22.22 5.75 -16.47
C ASN A 58 -23.60 5.08 -16.30
N LYS A 59 -23.95 4.12 -17.17
CA LYS A 59 -25.21 3.36 -17.06
C LYS A 59 -25.26 2.47 -15.82
N GLU A 60 -24.16 1.78 -15.51
CA GLU A 60 -24.05 0.95 -14.30
C GLU A 60 -24.06 1.80 -13.02
N GLN A 61 -23.48 3.02 -13.07
CA GLN A 61 -23.53 3.98 -11.97
C GLN A 61 -24.95 4.48 -11.73
N GLN A 62 -25.68 4.88 -12.78
CA GLN A 62 -27.10 5.26 -12.68
C GLN A 62 -27.94 4.13 -12.08
N TRP A 63 -27.76 2.89 -12.56
CA TRP A 63 -28.43 1.74 -11.98
C TRP A 63 -28.10 1.53 -10.50
N ALA A 64 -26.82 1.62 -10.15
CA ALA A 64 -26.36 1.46 -8.77
C ALA A 64 -26.92 2.55 -7.84
N GLN A 65 -27.10 3.78 -8.34
CA GLN A 65 -27.69 4.89 -7.58
C GLN A 65 -29.18 4.67 -7.29
N LEU A 66 -29.92 3.98 -8.16
CA LEU A 66 -31.34 3.66 -7.97
C LEU A 66 -31.59 2.42 -7.09
N LYS A 67 -30.54 1.71 -6.67
CA LYS A 67 -30.70 0.58 -5.76
C LYS A 67 -31.14 1.03 -4.38
N LEU A 68 -32.16 0.39 -3.84
CA LEU A 68 -32.67 0.60 -2.49
C LEU A 68 -31.60 0.37 -1.44
N LEU A 69 -31.74 1.09 -0.33
CA LEU A 69 -30.86 0.92 0.83
C LEU A 69 -31.17 -0.35 1.63
N SER A 70 -32.36 -0.94 1.46
CA SER A 70 -32.72 -2.24 2.01
C SER A 70 -32.01 -3.40 1.31
N TRP A 71 -32.01 -4.57 1.95
CA TRP A 71 -31.49 -5.81 1.39
C TRP A 71 -32.62 -6.83 1.15
N PRO A 72 -32.75 -7.42 -0.05
CA PRO A 72 -31.92 -7.18 -1.25
C PRO A 72 -32.10 -5.78 -1.86
N PRO A 73 -31.08 -5.24 -2.55
CA PRO A 73 -31.03 -3.89 -3.11
C PRO A 73 -31.77 -3.78 -4.44
N TRP A 74 -33.09 -3.95 -4.41
CA TRP A 74 -33.96 -3.77 -5.59
C TRP A 74 -33.96 -2.32 -6.10
N LYS A 75 -34.26 -2.13 -7.39
CA LYS A 75 -34.44 -0.79 -7.98
C LYS A 75 -35.61 -0.08 -7.29
N SER A 76 -35.45 1.19 -6.97
CA SER A 76 -36.54 2.09 -6.60
C SER A 76 -36.47 3.34 -7.43
N GLU A 77 -37.61 3.67 -8.05
CA GLU A 77 -37.80 4.90 -8.82
C GLU A 77 -38.00 6.06 -7.86
N ARG A 78 -37.18 7.09 -7.99
CA ARG A 78 -37.25 8.31 -7.15
C ARG A 78 -38.00 9.42 -7.87
N THR A 79 -37.91 9.41 -9.20
CA THR A 79 -38.52 10.37 -10.12
C THR A 79 -39.18 9.64 -11.28
N ALA A 80 -40.09 10.31 -12.00
CA ALA A 80 -40.73 9.75 -13.19
C ALA A 80 -39.73 9.44 -14.32
N MET A 81 -38.61 10.17 -14.41
CA MET A 81 -37.54 9.90 -15.38
C MET A 81 -36.78 8.60 -15.07
N ASP A 82 -36.84 8.10 -13.84
CA ASP A 82 -36.20 6.83 -13.48
C ASP A 82 -36.94 5.61 -14.04
N ALA A 83 -38.20 5.78 -14.48
CA ALA A 83 -38.97 4.71 -15.13
C ALA A 83 -38.29 4.25 -16.43
N ASP A 84 -37.68 5.18 -17.16
CA ASP A 84 -36.95 4.91 -18.41
C ASP A 84 -35.63 4.17 -18.17
N ILE A 85 -35.13 4.14 -16.92
CA ILE A 85 -33.94 3.37 -16.53
C ILE A 85 -34.35 1.91 -16.30
N THR A 86 -34.42 1.15 -17.40
CA THR A 86 -34.86 -0.24 -17.37
C THR A 86 -33.78 -1.21 -16.90
N HIS A 87 -34.22 -2.37 -16.37
CA HIS A 87 -33.34 -3.49 -16.05
C HIS A 87 -32.52 -3.96 -17.26
N TYR A 88 -33.11 -4.00 -18.45
CA TYR A 88 -32.46 -4.55 -19.63
C TYR A 88 -31.31 -3.65 -20.14
N ASP A 89 -31.51 -2.33 -20.04
CA ASP A 89 -30.55 -1.36 -20.57
C ASP A 89 -29.46 -0.98 -19.56
N HIS A 90 -29.83 -0.83 -18.29
CA HIS A 90 -28.94 -0.33 -17.24
C HIS A 90 -28.65 -1.38 -16.16
N GLY A 91 -29.60 -2.27 -15.89
CA GLY A 91 -29.51 -3.25 -14.81
C GLY A 91 -28.64 -4.48 -15.08
N ILE A 92 -28.28 -4.71 -16.34
CA ILE A 92 -27.33 -5.76 -16.74
C ILE A 92 -25.97 -5.11 -16.97
N SER A 93 -25.02 -5.38 -16.06
CA SER A 93 -23.63 -4.93 -16.18
C SER A 93 -22.93 -5.50 -17.41
N ARG A 94 -21.83 -4.90 -17.83
CA ARG A 94 -21.02 -5.38 -18.97
C ARG A 94 -20.59 -6.84 -18.79
N ALA A 95 -20.13 -7.19 -17.58
CA ALA A 95 -19.77 -8.55 -17.22
C ALA A 95 -20.97 -9.51 -17.28
N ALA A 96 -22.14 -9.11 -16.77
CA ALA A 96 -23.36 -9.91 -16.85
C ALA A 96 -23.84 -10.11 -18.30
N ARG A 97 -23.69 -9.11 -19.17
CA ARG A 97 -24.00 -9.23 -20.60
C ARG A 97 -23.10 -10.24 -21.28
N THR A 98 -21.80 -10.23 -20.98
CA THR A 98 -20.84 -11.22 -21.50
C THR A 98 -21.15 -12.63 -20.99
N LEU A 99 -21.53 -12.78 -19.71
CA LEU A 99 -22.02 -14.06 -19.15
C LEU A 99 -23.26 -14.57 -19.91
N ARG A 100 -24.21 -13.69 -20.21
CA ARG A 100 -25.40 -14.06 -20.98
C ARG A 100 -25.04 -14.52 -22.40
N ARG A 101 -24.14 -13.81 -23.10
CA ARG A 101 -23.63 -14.24 -24.41
C ARG A 101 -22.95 -15.60 -24.36
N MET A 102 -22.19 -15.84 -23.30
CA MET A 102 -21.57 -17.15 -23.05
C MET A 102 -22.63 -18.26 -22.92
N TYR A 103 -23.73 -18.01 -22.22
CA TYR A 103 -24.82 -18.98 -22.10
C TYR A 103 -25.57 -19.18 -23.41
N GLU A 104 -25.83 -18.11 -24.17
CA GLU A 104 -26.42 -18.16 -25.51
C GLU A 104 -25.55 -18.97 -26.48
N ALA A 105 -24.22 -18.96 -26.30
CA ALA A 105 -23.28 -19.79 -27.04
C ALA A 105 -23.25 -21.28 -26.59
N GLY A 106 -24.11 -21.68 -25.65
CA GLY A 106 -24.27 -23.07 -25.20
C GLY A 106 -23.42 -23.48 -24.00
N TYR A 107 -22.66 -22.56 -23.38
CA TYR A 107 -21.85 -22.91 -22.22
C TYR A 107 -22.69 -22.90 -20.93
N SER A 108 -22.93 -24.08 -20.35
CA SER A 108 -23.61 -24.18 -19.05
C SER A 108 -22.80 -23.53 -17.91
N PRO A 109 -23.46 -22.89 -16.93
CA PRO A 109 -22.79 -22.20 -15.82
C PRO A 109 -22.19 -23.17 -14.81
N THR A 110 -20.91 -22.99 -14.50
CA THR A 110 -20.22 -23.64 -13.39
C THR A 110 -20.16 -22.70 -12.18
N ASN A 111 -19.58 -23.16 -11.06
CA ASN A 111 -19.39 -22.32 -9.87
C ASN A 111 -18.56 -21.06 -10.16
N TRP A 112 -17.67 -21.08 -11.17
CA TRP A 112 -16.96 -19.88 -11.62
C TRP A 112 -17.93 -18.84 -12.19
N GLU A 113 -18.78 -19.21 -13.15
CA GLU A 113 -19.72 -18.28 -13.78
C GLU A 113 -20.78 -17.77 -12.80
N LYS A 114 -21.27 -18.64 -11.91
CA LYS A 114 -22.19 -18.26 -10.82
C LYS A 114 -21.56 -17.24 -9.86
N THR A 115 -20.28 -17.42 -9.52
CA THR A 115 -19.52 -16.46 -8.70
C THR A 115 -19.33 -15.14 -9.45
N ALA A 116 -18.98 -15.19 -10.74
CA ALA A 116 -18.86 -14.00 -11.56
C ALA A 116 -20.19 -13.23 -11.67
N GLN A 117 -21.32 -13.93 -11.77
CA GLN A 117 -22.66 -13.35 -11.79
C GLN A 117 -22.96 -12.56 -10.50
N LEU A 118 -22.62 -13.12 -9.34
CA LEU A 118 -22.75 -12.44 -8.04
C LEU A 118 -21.99 -11.11 -8.02
N TYR A 119 -20.73 -11.08 -8.49
CA TYR A 119 -19.95 -9.84 -8.59
C TYR A 119 -20.46 -8.88 -9.65
N ALA A 120 -21.10 -9.41 -10.71
CA ALA A 120 -21.73 -8.63 -11.76
C ALA A 120 -23.06 -7.96 -11.33
N GLY A 121 -23.55 -8.25 -10.11
CA GLY A 121 -24.67 -7.56 -9.48
C GLY A 121 -25.96 -8.37 -9.32
N TRP A 122 -25.91 -9.69 -9.54
CA TRP A 122 -27.07 -10.59 -9.47
C TRP A 122 -26.71 -11.94 -8.86
N ASP A 123 -27.49 -12.43 -7.91
CA ASP A 123 -27.36 -13.80 -7.38
C ASP A 123 -27.99 -14.82 -8.34
N VAL A 124 -27.69 -16.10 -8.14
CA VAL A 124 -28.17 -17.22 -8.95
C VAL A 124 -29.68 -17.45 -8.83
N ASP A 125 -30.31 -16.92 -7.77
CA ASP A 125 -31.75 -16.96 -7.53
C ASP A 125 -32.49 -15.76 -8.16
N GLY A 126 -31.77 -14.86 -8.85
CA GLY A 126 -32.32 -13.65 -9.47
C GLY A 126 -32.45 -12.45 -8.53
N THR A 127 -32.04 -12.58 -7.26
CA THR A 127 -31.99 -11.43 -6.36
C THR A 127 -30.82 -10.50 -6.72
N PRO A 128 -30.98 -9.17 -6.62
CA PRO A 128 -29.89 -8.25 -6.91
C PRO A 128 -28.83 -8.28 -5.80
N THR A 129 -27.57 -8.05 -6.15
CA THR A 129 -26.46 -7.84 -5.22
C THR A 129 -25.76 -6.51 -5.51
N ILE A 130 -24.75 -6.14 -4.73
CA ILE A 130 -23.89 -4.99 -5.08
C ILE A 130 -22.88 -5.41 -6.14
N GLN A 131 -22.97 -4.81 -7.33
CA GLN A 131 -21.96 -4.95 -8.37
C GLN A 131 -20.61 -4.47 -7.82
N SER A 132 -19.64 -5.38 -7.71
CA SER A 132 -18.41 -5.14 -6.97
C SER A 132 -17.20 -5.47 -7.82
N ARG A 133 -16.22 -4.56 -7.80
CA ARG A 133 -14.96 -4.71 -8.52
C ARG A 133 -14.14 -5.84 -7.92
N VAL A 134 -13.70 -6.79 -8.75
CA VAL A 134 -12.88 -7.92 -8.29
C VAL A 134 -11.95 -8.44 -9.37
N ILE A 135 -10.75 -8.85 -8.96
CA ILE A 135 -9.84 -9.63 -9.79
C ILE A 135 -10.10 -11.10 -9.51
N LEU A 136 -10.98 -11.70 -10.32
CA LEU A 136 -11.47 -13.04 -10.08
C LEU A 136 -10.43 -14.10 -10.49
N GLY A 137 -10.19 -15.09 -9.64
CA GLY A 137 -9.24 -16.17 -9.90
C GLY A 137 -9.69 -17.14 -11.01
N THR A 138 -8.98 -18.26 -11.13
CA THR A 138 -9.27 -19.32 -12.11
C THR A 138 -10.05 -20.49 -11.52
N HIS A 139 -9.84 -20.80 -10.23
CA HIS A 139 -10.40 -22.00 -9.60
C HIS A 139 -11.50 -21.64 -8.59
N PHE A 140 -12.73 -22.10 -8.85
CA PHE A 140 -13.86 -22.05 -7.92
C PHE A 140 -14.59 -23.39 -7.99
N GLY A 141 -14.14 -24.36 -7.20
CA GLY A 141 -14.75 -25.70 -7.14
C GLY A 141 -15.85 -25.82 -6.07
N SER A 142 -15.80 -25.01 -5.02
CA SER A 142 -16.63 -25.19 -3.82
C SER A 142 -17.89 -24.31 -3.83
N GLU A 143 -18.97 -24.81 -3.26
CA GLU A 143 -20.16 -24.02 -2.90
C GLU A 143 -19.81 -22.84 -1.97
N SER A 144 -18.76 -22.98 -1.15
CA SER A 144 -18.21 -21.90 -0.32
C SER A 144 -17.77 -20.67 -1.12
N ALA A 145 -17.41 -20.84 -2.40
CA ALA A 145 -17.07 -19.71 -3.27
C ALA A 145 -18.26 -18.77 -3.48
N LEU A 146 -19.46 -19.33 -3.62
CA LEU A 146 -20.70 -18.55 -3.76
C LEU A 146 -20.99 -17.77 -2.48
N TRP A 147 -20.84 -18.40 -1.31
CA TRP A 147 -20.99 -17.73 -0.02
C TRP A 147 -19.96 -16.63 0.20
N THR A 148 -18.71 -16.86 -0.21
CA THR A 148 -17.65 -15.84 -0.19
C THR A 148 -18.05 -14.63 -1.04
N ALA A 149 -18.57 -14.86 -2.24
CA ALA A 149 -19.05 -13.79 -3.12
C ALA A 149 -20.28 -13.08 -2.55
N ARG A 150 -21.28 -13.79 -2.03
CA ARG A 150 -22.47 -13.21 -1.37
C ARG A 150 -22.11 -12.25 -0.24
N ILE A 151 -21.17 -12.62 0.62
CA ILE A 151 -20.67 -11.74 1.70
C ILE A 151 -19.85 -10.57 1.11
N SER A 152 -19.11 -10.83 0.04
CA SER A 152 -18.27 -9.82 -0.62
C SER A 152 -19.08 -8.83 -1.47
N THR A 153 -20.32 -9.11 -1.85
CA THR A 153 -21.16 -8.26 -2.71
C THR A 153 -22.28 -7.57 -1.93
N THR A 154 -22.04 -7.28 -0.65
CA THR A 154 -22.93 -6.46 0.19
C THR A 154 -22.46 -5.00 0.27
N ARG A 155 -23.36 -4.10 0.67
CA ARG A 155 -23.10 -2.67 0.92
C ARG A 155 -22.60 -2.44 2.35
N THR A 156 -23.25 -3.08 3.32
CA THR A 156 -23.00 -2.84 4.76
C THR A 156 -22.44 -4.07 5.47
N ALA A 157 -21.86 -3.87 6.67
CA ALA A 157 -21.42 -4.97 7.53
C ALA A 157 -22.61 -5.79 8.08
N GLN A 158 -23.77 -5.16 8.26
CA GLN A 158 -24.99 -5.85 8.73
C GLN A 158 -25.53 -6.82 7.67
N GLU A 159 -25.55 -6.41 6.40
CA GLU A 159 -25.88 -7.29 5.28
C GLU A 159 -24.87 -8.45 5.14
N ALA A 160 -23.57 -8.15 5.26
CA ALA A 160 -22.52 -9.17 5.24
C ALA A 160 -22.68 -10.19 6.38
N TRP A 161 -23.05 -9.70 7.57
CA TRP A 161 -23.31 -10.53 8.74
C TRP A 161 -24.54 -11.42 8.53
N ALA A 162 -25.62 -10.88 7.96
CA ALA A 162 -26.80 -11.67 7.60
C ALA A 162 -26.44 -12.82 6.64
N ALA A 163 -25.66 -12.53 5.59
CA ALA A 163 -25.18 -13.54 4.64
C ALA A 163 -24.28 -14.59 5.31
N PHE A 164 -23.42 -14.18 6.25
CA PHE A 164 -22.58 -15.11 7.02
C PHE A 164 -23.40 -16.00 7.97
N LEU A 165 -24.43 -15.46 8.62
CA LEU A 165 -25.34 -16.26 9.45
C LEU A 165 -26.12 -17.28 8.61
N ALA A 166 -26.58 -16.90 7.41
CA ALA A 166 -27.22 -17.81 6.48
C ALA A 166 -26.26 -18.93 6.01
N TYR A 167 -24.98 -18.60 5.78
CA TYR A 167 -23.96 -19.62 5.53
C TYR A 167 -23.83 -20.60 6.70
N GLN A 168 -23.82 -20.13 7.95
CA GLN A 168 -23.77 -21.03 9.11
C GLN A 168 -24.97 -21.98 9.17
N ASP A 169 -26.14 -21.54 8.71
CA ASP A 169 -27.36 -22.36 8.70
C ASP A 169 -27.31 -23.47 7.65
N THR A 170 -26.47 -23.35 6.61
CA THR A 170 -26.23 -24.43 5.63
C THR A 170 -25.47 -25.64 6.20
N LYS A 171 -24.80 -25.48 7.36
CA LYS A 171 -23.98 -26.51 8.00
C LYS A 171 -22.85 -27.07 7.12
N LEU A 172 -22.39 -26.32 6.11
CA LEU A 172 -21.25 -26.68 5.23
C LEU A 172 -19.88 -26.72 5.95
N GLY A 173 -19.82 -26.43 7.26
CA GLY A 173 -18.60 -26.46 8.05
C GLY A 173 -17.81 -25.15 7.99
N TYR A 174 -16.52 -25.21 8.31
CA TYR A 174 -15.62 -24.06 8.22
C TYR A 174 -14.98 -23.98 6.84
N ASP A 175 -15.10 -22.82 6.19
CA ASP A 175 -14.37 -22.47 4.97
C ASP A 175 -13.54 -21.20 5.17
N SER A 176 -12.26 -21.26 4.82
CA SER A 176 -11.34 -20.14 5.08
C SER A 176 -11.66 -18.88 4.26
N GLU A 177 -12.15 -19.00 3.03
CA GLU A 177 -12.41 -17.83 2.19
C GLU A 177 -13.70 -17.12 2.64
N VAL A 178 -14.69 -17.88 3.10
CA VAL A 178 -15.91 -17.33 3.72
C VAL A 178 -15.57 -16.55 4.98
N TYR A 179 -14.73 -17.12 5.85
CA TYR A 179 -14.28 -16.44 7.08
C TYR A 179 -13.42 -15.21 6.76
N LEU A 180 -12.55 -15.28 5.74
CA LEU A 180 -11.78 -14.13 5.29
C LEU A 180 -12.67 -13.01 4.76
N ALA A 181 -13.75 -13.32 4.03
CA ALA A 181 -14.69 -12.33 3.52
C ALA A 181 -15.38 -11.58 4.66
N ILE A 182 -15.89 -12.28 5.68
CA ILE A 182 -16.53 -11.60 6.81
C ILE A 182 -15.52 -10.83 7.67
N LEU A 183 -14.32 -11.34 7.91
CA LEU A 183 -13.24 -10.62 8.60
C LEU A 183 -12.91 -9.29 7.92
N LYS A 184 -12.84 -9.29 6.58
CA LYS A 184 -12.64 -8.06 5.80
C LYS A 184 -13.76 -7.05 5.97
N ARG A 185 -15.02 -7.52 6.00
CA ARG A 185 -16.20 -6.66 6.20
C ARG A 185 -16.24 -6.06 7.61
N LEU A 186 -15.97 -6.85 8.65
CA LEU A 186 -15.91 -6.34 10.03
C LEU A 186 -14.77 -5.34 10.23
N HIS A 187 -13.59 -5.61 9.67
CA HIS A 187 -12.47 -4.67 9.70
C HIS A 187 -12.76 -3.37 8.93
N GLY A 188 -13.44 -3.48 7.79
CA GLY A 188 -13.88 -2.32 7.00
C GLY A 188 -14.82 -1.43 7.80
N GLU A 189 -15.73 -2.03 8.57
CA GLU A 189 -16.65 -1.31 9.45
C GLU A 189 -15.93 -0.58 10.58
N GLU A 190 -14.98 -1.21 11.25
CA GLU A 190 -14.16 -0.55 12.28
C GLU A 190 -13.38 0.64 11.69
N LYS A 191 -12.77 0.48 10.52
CA LYS A 191 -12.06 1.57 9.83
C LYS A 191 -12.98 2.73 9.45
N ARG A 192 -14.21 2.43 9.01
CA ARG A 192 -15.20 3.43 8.61
C ARG A 192 -15.50 4.42 9.74
N HIS A 193 -15.52 3.97 10.99
CA HIS A 193 -15.71 4.86 12.14
C HIS A 193 -14.59 5.89 12.33
N HIS A 194 -13.39 5.62 11.80
CA HIS A 194 -12.21 6.48 11.94
C HIS A 194 -11.89 7.30 10.68
N GLN A 195 -12.57 7.03 9.56
CA GLN A 195 -12.28 7.65 8.26
C GLN A 195 -13.46 8.48 7.75
N LYS A 196 -13.18 9.63 7.15
CA LYS A 196 -14.21 10.39 6.42
C LYS A 196 -14.65 9.58 5.21
N ILE A 197 -15.95 9.32 5.10
CA ILE A 197 -16.54 8.61 3.97
C ILE A 197 -16.26 9.40 2.70
N ASN A 198 -15.64 8.76 1.71
CA ASN A 198 -15.53 9.35 0.39
C ASN A 198 -16.88 9.22 -0.32
N THR A 199 -17.65 10.31 -0.33
CA THR A 199 -19.01 10.35 -0.88
C THR A 199 -19.06 10.16 -2.40
N SER A 200 -17.93 10.22 -3.11
CA SER A 200 -17.92 10.06 -4.56
C SER A 200 -17.86 8.61 -5.05
N LEU A 201 -17.60 7.63 -4.17
CA LEU A 201 -17.50 6.22 -4.56
C LEU A 201 -18.82 5.49 -4.28
N LEU A 202 -19.32 4.75 -5.28
CA LEU A 202 -20.51 3.93 -5.12
C LEU A 202 -20.19 2.59 -4.45
N PRO A 203 -21.17 1.91 -3.84
CA PRO A 203 -20.99 0.57 -3.31
C PRO A 203 -20.34 -0.36 -4.33
N GLY A 204 -19.33 -1.10 -3.89
CA GLY A 204 -18.60 -2.06 -4.72
C GLY A 204 -17.52 -1.46 -5.63
N ASP A 205 -17.34 -0.14 -5.69
CA ASP A 205 -16.18 0.47 -6.37
C ASP A 205 -14.91 0.43 -5.49
N SER A 206 -15.10 0.41 -4.17
CA SER A 206 -14.08 0.25 -3.14
C SER A 206 -14.40 -0.98 -2.27
N PRO A 207 -13.40 -1.63 -1.65
CA PRO A 207 -13.63 -2.61 -0.59
C PRO A 207 -14.28 -2.03 0.68
N ASP A 208 -14.41 -0.71 0.78
CA ASP A 208 -14.97 -0.03 1.95
C ASP A 208 -16.45 -0.39 2.18
N VAL A 209 -16.80 -0.48 3.46
CA VAL A 209 -18.17 -0.70 3.93
C VAL A 209 -18.88 0.65 4.02
N GLN A 210 -20.17 0.70 3.66
CA GLN A 210 -20.99 1.90 3.81
C GLN A 210 -21.75 1.92 5.14
N PRO A 211 -22.15 3.10 5.64
CA PRO A 211 -22.95 3.21 6.86
C PRO A 211 -24.31 2.52 6.70
N LEU A 212 -24.94 2.21 7.83
CA LEU A 212 -26.32 1.75 7.84
C LEU A 212 -27.26 2.79 7.21
N PRO A 213 -28.39 2.35 6.64
CA PRO A 213 -29.41 3.25 6.12
C PRO A 213 -29.86 4.28 7.18
N PRO A 214 -30.39 5.45 6.79
CA PRO A 214 -30.88 6.44 7.76
C PRO A 214 -32.14 5.97 8.51
N SER A 215 -32.89 5.02 7.95
CA SER A 215 -34.12 4.48 8.54
C SER A 215 -33.94 3.03 8.95
N THR A 216 -34.37 2.70 10.17
CA THR A 216 -34.33 1.35 10.74
C THR A 216 -35.22 0.36 9.99
N HIS A 217 -36.28 0.83 9.31
CA HIS A 217 -37.13 -0.03 8.47
C HIS A 217 -36.40 -0.60 7.26
N LEU A 218 -35.27 0.00 6.87
CA LEU A 218 -34.42 -0.47 5.77
C LEU A 218 -33.31 -1.41 6.26
N TYR A 219 -33.26 -1.70 7.56
CA TYR A 219 -32.22 -2.55 8.13
C TYR A 219 -32.44 -4.01 7.74
N THR A 220 -31.34 -4.71 7.51
CA THR A 220 -31.38 -6.17 7.37
C THR A 220 -31.46 -6.80 8.75
N TYR A 221 -32.59 -7.36 9.13
CA TYR A 221 -32.73 -8.00 10.44
C TYR A 221 -31.79 -9.20 10.57
N THR A 222 -30.94 -9.20 11.60
CA THR A 222 -30.03 -10.31 11.93
C THR A 222 -30.39 -10.90 13.28
N ARG A 223 -30.30 -12.23 13.41
CA ARG A 223 -30.58 -12.95 14.68
C ARG A 223 -29.61 -12.61 15.81
N THR A 224 -28.43 -12.10 15.48
CA THR A 224 -27.43 -11.61 16.42
C THR A 224 -26.89 -10.28 15.93
N PRO A 225 -26.47 -9.37 16.83
CA PRO A 225 -25.84 -8.12 16.43
C PRO A 225 -24.51 -8.39 15.72
N VAL A 226 -24.10 -7.44 14.86
CA VAL A 226 -22.80 -7.49 14.20
C VAL A 226 -21.68 -7.41 15.26
N PRO A 227 -20.80 -8.42 15.37
CA PRO A 227 -19.71 -8.40 16.35
C PRO A 227 -18.58 -7.45 15.91
N SER A 228 -17.76 -6.98 16.86
CA SER A 228 -16.46 -6.39 16.51
C SER A 228 -15.53 -7.42 15.89
N LEU A 229 -14.49 -6.97 15.19
CA LEU A 229 -13.50 -7.86 14.58
C LEU A 229 -12.84 -8.76 15.64
N GLU A 230 -12.44 -8.18 16.77
CA GLU A 230 -11.83 -8.92 17.88
C GLU A 230 -12.80 -9.94 18.50
N ASN A 231 -14.04 -9.54 18.78
CA ASN A 231 -15.04 -10.46 19.35
C ASN A 231 -15.33 -11.63 18.40
N PHE A 232 -15.41 -11.36 17.09
CA PHE A 232 -15.62 -12.41 16.09
C PHE A 232 -14.44 -13.39 16.03
N ILE A 233 -13.20 -12.89 16.08
CA ILE A 233 -12.00 -13.72 16.11
C ILE A 233 -11.99 -14.60 17.37
N ASP A 234 -12.20 -14.00 18.55
CA ASP A 234 -12.19 -14.72 19.82
C ASP A 234 -13.30 -15.78 19.89
N GLN A 235 -14.52 -15.46 19.42
CA GLN A 235 -15.60 -16.44 19.31
C GLN A 235 -15.25 -17.58 18.35
N SER A 236 -14.59 -17.28 17.23
CA SER A 236 -14.17 -18.29 16.26
C SER A 236 -13.14 -19.24 16.87
N ILE A 237 -12.16 -18.71 17.59
CA ILE A 237 -11.13 -19.50 18.28
C ILE A 237 -11.76 -20.38 19.37
N ASN A 238 -12.68 -19.83 20.16
CA ASN A 238 -13.38 -20.57 21.21
C ASN A 238 -14.22 -21.73 20.65
N LYS A 239 -14.74 -21.58 19.43
CA LYS A 239 -15.42 -22.66 18.68
C LYS A 239 -14.46 -23.70 18.08
N GLY A 240 -13.16 -23.59 18.36
CA GLY A 240 -12.12 -24.50 17.85
C GLY A 240 -11.72 -24.25 16.39
N ILE A 241 -12.09 -23.10 15.82
CA ILE A 241 -11.72 -22.76 14.44
C ILE A 241 -10.24 -22.44 14.36
N LYS A 242 -9.57 -23.04 13.38
CA LYS A 242 -8.14 -22.87 13.17
C LYS A 242 -7.89 -22.20 11.82
N PHE A 243 -7.56 -20.91 11.86
CA PHE A 243 -7.33 -20.09 10.66
C PHE A 243 -6.17 -20.61 9.81
N ASN A 244 -6.34 -20.56 8.49
CA ASN A 244 -5.25 -20.84 7.54
C ASN A 244 -4.28 -19.65 7.44
N SER A 245 -3.18 -19.82 6.71
CA SER A 245 -2.14 -18.79 6.56
C SER A 245 -2.68 -17.45 6.04
N ARG A 246 -3.69 -17.47 5.16
CA ARG A 246 -4.26 -16.27 4.56
C ARG A 246 -5.14 -15.48 5.54
N CYS A 247 -6.06 -16.16 6.23
CA CYS A 247 -6.86 -15.57 7.30
C CYS A 247 -5.97 -15.04 8.42
N LEU A 248 -4.97 -15.82 8.83
CA LEU A 248 -4.06 -15.44 9.89
C LEU A 248 -3.23 -14.21 9.50
N SER A 249 -2.68 -14.19 8.27
CA SER A 249 -1.96 -13.02 7.74
C SER A 249 -2.82 -11.76 7.71
N PHE A 250 -4.11 -11.89 7.34
CA PHE A 250 -5.06 -10.78 7.41
C PHE A 250 -5.24 -10.29 8.85
N ILE A 251 -5.57 -11.19 9.78
CA ILE A 251 -5.82 -10.87 11.20
C ILE A 251 -4.59 -10.22 11.86
N ILE A 252 -3.37 -10.69 11.55
CA ILE A 252 -2.12 -10.08 12.03
C ILE A 252 -1.96 -8.68 11.46
N THR A 253 -2.22 -8.51 10.16
CA THR A 253 -2.11 -7.22 9.49
C THR A 253 -3.10 -6.19 10.04
N THR A 254 -4.28 -6.62 10.49
CA THR A 254 -5.31 -5.75 11.07
C THR A 254 -5.13 -5.47 12.56
N ALA A 255 -4.20 -6.14 13.24
CA ALA A 255 -3.97 -5.94 14.67
C ALA A 255 -3.63 -4.48 15.01
N THR A 256 -4.25 -3.96 16.06
CA THR A 256 -4.12 -2.56 16.52
C THR A 256 -2.96 -2.37 17.51
N SER A 257 -2.44 -3.47 18.06
CA SER A 257 -1.29 -3.47 18.96
C SER A 257 -0.39 -4.68 18.75
N LEU A 258 0.88 -4.55 19.14
CA LEU A 258 1.84 -5.65 19.11
C LEU A 258 1.38 -6.85 19.95
N LYS A 259 0.78 -6.61 21.13
CA LYS A 259 0.20 -7.65 21.99
C LYS A 259 -0.87 -8.46 21.24
N GLN A 260 -1.80 -7.77 20.58
CA GLN A 260 -2.89 -8.42 19.85
C GLN A 260 -2.37 -9.25 18.67
N GLY A 261 -1.41 -8.70 17.91
CA GLY A 261 -0.79 -9.45 16.80
C GLY A 261 -0.02 -10.69 17.27
N ILE A 262 0.66 -10.63 18.43
CA ILE A 262 1.32 -11.80 19.05
C ILE A 262 0.29 -12.82 19.55
N LYS A 263 -0.82 -12.38 20.16
CA LYS A 263 -1.96 -13.26 20.52
C LYS A 263 -2.45 -14.03 19.30
N TYR A 264 -2.62 -13.35 18.16
CA TYR A 264 -3.06 -14.01 16.92
C TYR A 264 -2.03 -14.99 16.37
N LEU A 265 -0.74 -14.63 16.37
CA LEU A 265 0.33 -15.54 15.95
C LEU A 265 0.43 -16.79 16.83
N SER A 266 0.19 -16.69 18.14
CA SER A 266 0.27 -17.84 19.07
C SER A 266 -0.81 -18.89 18.83
N ILE A 267 -1.90 -18.53 18.14
CA ILE A 267 -3.00 -19.42 17.74
C ILE A 267 -2.65 -20.23 16.49
N SER A 268 -1.60 -19.86 15.76
CA SER A 268 -1.15 -20.59 14.57
C SER A 268 -0.99 -22.09 14.83
N LYS A 269 -1.43 -22.93 13.89
CA LYS A 269 -1.16 -24.38 13.95
C LYS A 269 0.32 -24.70 13.78
N ASN A 270 1.07 -23.83 13.11
CA ASN A 270 2.45 -24.08 12.76
C ASN A 270 3.34 -23.84 14.00
N SER A 271 3.98 -24.90 14.48
CA SER A 271 4.91 -24.87 15.62
C SER A 271 6.05 -23.89 15.38
N GLU A 272 6.55 -23.75 14.15
CA GLU A 272 7.62 -22.81 13.81
C GLU A 272 7.20 -21.36 13.99
N VAL A 273 5.92 -21.02 13.76
CA VAL A 273 5.41 -19.67 14.03
C VAL A 273 5.45 -19.38 15.53
N LYS A 274 5.11 -20.35 16.38
CA LYS A 274 5.20 -20.20 17.85
C LYS A 274 6.65 -20.15 18.31
N ASN A 275 7.51 -20.98 17.72
CA ASN A 275 8.93 -21.02 18.03
C ASN A 275 9.62 -19.71 17.60
N LEU A 276 9.19 -19.09 16.49
CA LEU A 276 9.66 -17.77 16.05
C LEU A 276 9.39 -16.70 17.12
N LEU A 277 8.19 -16.69 17.72
CA LEU A 277 7.85 -15.74 18.79
C LEU A 277 8.75 -15.88 20.03
N THR A 278 9.29 -17.07 20.29
CA THR A 278 10.15 -17.32 21.45
C THR A 278 11.65 -17.24 21.13
N GLY A 279 12.01 -17.05 19.86
CA GLY A 279 13.40 -16.99 19.38
C GLY A 279 14.07 -18.35 19.17
N ARG A 280 13.29 -19.45 19.14
CA ARG A 280 13.78 -20.83 18.99
C ARG A 280 13.45 -21.46 17.64
N GLY A 281 12.67 -20.78 16.79
CA GLY A 281 12.11 -21.35 15.57
C GLY A 281 13.01 -21.23 14.35
N SER A 282 12.90 -22.21 13.46
CA SER A 282 13.42 -22.10 12.11
C SER A 282 12.49 -21.22 11.28
N ILE A 283 13.07 -20.30 10.51
CA ILE A 283 12.29 -19.42 9.63
C ILE A 283 11.87 -20.17 8.35
N SER A 284 12.53 -21.28 7.99
CA SER A 284 12.42 -21.91 6.67
C SER A 284 11.02 -22.46 6.36
N HIS A 285 10.29 -22.96 7.36
CA HIS A 285 8.97 -23.61 7.16
C HIS A 285 7.78 -22.71 7.45
N ILE A 286 8.00 -21.41 7.65
CA ILE A 286 6.92 -20.47 7.92
C ILE A 286 6.30 -20.02 6.58
N PRO A 287 4.97 -19.98 6.43
CA PRO A 287 4.37 -19.43 5.22
C PRO A 287 4.74 -17.95 4.98
N THR A 288 5.15 -17.62 3.76
CA THR A 288 5.54 -16.27 3.31
C THR A 288 4.53 -15.18 3.68
N PRO A 289 3.19 -15.36 3.49
CA PRO A 289 2.21 -14.35 3.90
C PRO A 289 2.19 -14.04 5.39
N ILE A 290 2.51 -15.03 6.24
CA ILE A 290 2.56 -14.85 7.69
C ILE A 290 3.79 -14.00 8.05
N LEU A 291 4.96 -14.30 7.47
CA LEU A 291 6.16 -13.50 7.72
C LEU A 291 6.01 -12.05 7.28
N ILE A 292 5.45 -11.81 6.09
CA ILE A 292 5.22 -10.45 5.60
C ILE A 292 4.28 -9.70 6.56
N SER A 293 3.20 -10.33 7.02
CA SER A 293 2.29 -9.71 7.99
C SER A 293 2.94 -9.46 9.35
N PHE A 294 3.82 -10.36 9.80
CA PHE A 294 4.54 -10.23 11.06
C PHE A 294 5.60 -9.13 11.00
N ILE A 295 6.41 -9.09 9.93
CA ILE A 295 7.35 -7.99 9.67
C ILE A 295 6.61 -6.66 9.67
N SER A 296 5.47 -6.60 8.95
CA SER A 296 4.64 -5.39 8.89
C SER A 296 4.12 -4.97 10.27
N LEU A 297 3.73 -5.93 11.12
CA LEU A 297 3.32 -5.68 12.50
C LEU A 297 4.47 -5.10 13.35
N LEU A 298 5.66 -5.73 13.30
CA LEU A 298 6.84 -5.29 14.04
C LEU A 298 7.28 -3.89 13.61
N CYS A 299 7.27 -3.62 12.30
CA CYS A 299 7.57 -2.30 11.75
C CYS A 299 6.56 -1.24 12.17
N ARG A 300 5.26 -1.57 12.25
CA ARG A 300 4.21 -0.64 12.69
C ARG A 300 4.29 -0.29 14.17
N HIS A 301 4.73 -1.24 15.01
CA HIS A 301 4.83 -1.10 16.46
C HIS A 301 6.27 -1.11 16.97
N SER A 302 7.20 -0.56 16.17
CA SER A 302 8.65 -0.54 16.42
C SER A 302 9.05 0.05 17.78
N ALA A 303 8.25 0.98 18.32
CA ALA A 303 8.49 1.62 19.61
C ALA A 303 8.14 0.75 20.84
N THR A 304 7.51 -0.42 20.65
CA THR A 304 7.08 -1.29 21.77
C THR A 304 8.09 -2.40 22.00
N SER A 305 8.56 -2.58 23.24
CA SER A 305 9.42 -3.71 23.63
C SER A 305 8.77 -5.06 23.31
N LEU A 306 9.52 -5.92 22.61
CA LEU A 306 9.07 -7.24 22.20
C LEU A 306 8.85 -8.14 23.43
N SER A 307 9.75 -8.12 24.40
CA SER A 307 9.64 -8.89 25.66
C SER A 307 8.46 -8.45 26.50
N LYS A 308 8.11 -7.17 26.51
CA LYS A 308 6.90 -6.68 27.19
C LYS A 308 5.64 -7.23 26.53
N ALA A 309 5.61 -7.27 25.19
CA ALA A 309 4.48 -7.79 24.44
C ALA A 309 4.35 -9.32 24.58
N LEU A 310 5.44 -10.08 24.51
CA LEU A 310 5.46 -11.53 24.71
C LEU A 310 4.99 -11.94 26.11
N ARG A 311 5.51 -11.27 27.16
CA ARG A 311 5.10 -11.53 28.55
C ARG A 311 3.62 -11.29 28.78
N SER A 312 3.03 -10.31 28.09
CA SER A 312 1.59 -10.02 28.19
C SER A 312 0.68 -11.11 27.60
N VAL A 313 1.24 -12.07 26.88
CA VAL A 313 0.56 -13.25 26.32
C VAL A 313 1.13 -14.54 26.95
N ASN A 314 1.77 -14.44 28.12
CA ASN A 314 2.39 -15.56 28.85
C ASN A 314 3.46 -16.32 28.04
N LEU A 315 4.17 -15.63 27.13
CA LEU A 315 5.32 -16.17 26.41
C LEU A 315 6.61 -15.62 27.00
N ASN A 316 7.55 -16.53 27.31
CA ASN A 316 8.86 -16.15 27.80
C ASN A 316 9.83 -15.92 26.61
N PRO A 317 10.40 -14.71 26.48
CA PRO A 317 11.41 -14.45 25.46
C PRO A 317 12.71 -15.20 25.81
N HIS A 318 13.31 -15.87 24.82
CA HIS A 318 14.69 -16.37 24.92
C HIS A 318 15.66 -15.51 24.12
N HIS A 319 15.35 -14.22 23.97
CA HIS A 319 16.06 -13.33 23.08
C HIS A 319 17.37 -12.87 23.73
N GLY A 320 18.51 -13.27 23.14
CA GLY A 320 19.86 -12.80 23.51
C GLY A 320 20.20 -11.46 22.85
N SER A 321 21.33 -11.39 22.14
CA SER A 321 21.65 -10.29 21.23
C SER A 321 21.73 -10.81 19.80
N TYR A 322 21.26 -10.04 18.82
CA TYR A 322 21.48 -10.37 17.41
C TYR A 322 22.80 -9.77 16.92
N MET A 323 23.61 -10.55 16.23
CA MET A 323 24.76 -10.03 15.48
C MET A 323 24.28 -9.65 14.08
N ILE A 324 24.32 -8.36 13.74
CA ILE A 324 23.90 -7.83 12.44
C ILE A 324 24.97 -6.83 11.97
N PHE A 325 25.54 -7.06 10.78
CA PHE A 325 26.65 -6.24 10.26
C PHE A 325 27.82 -6.06 11.25
N ASN A 326 28.17 -7.12 11.98
CA ASN A 326 29.16 -7.13 13.06
C ASN A 326 28.83 -6.27 14.30
N GLU A 327 27.63 -5.70 14.37
CA GLU A 327 27.13 -4.97 15.54
C GLU A 327 26.26 -5.86 16.43
N ARG A 328 26.38 -5.66 17.75
CA ARG A 328 25.50 -6.31 18.74
C ARG A 328 24.22 -5.49 18.92
N ILE A 329 23.13 -6.03 18.39
CA ILE A 329 21.81 -5.41 18.41
C ILE A 329 20.95 -6.00 19.53
N ASN A 330 20.27 -5.12 20.25
CA ASN A 330 19.31 -5.46 21.28
C ASN A 330 18.14 -6.26 20.69
N ALA A 331 18.02 -7.54 21.08
CA ALA A 331 16.99 -8.42 20.56
C ALA A 331 15.57 -8.10 21.07
N ASP A 332 15.45 -7.24 22.09
CA ASP A 332 14.17 -6.74 22.58
C ASP A 332 13.51 -5.74 21.62
N HIS A 333 14.28 -5.16 20.70
CA HIS A 333 13.77 -4.19 19.74
C HIS A 333 13.10 -4.90 18.55
N PRO A 334 11.82 -4.59 18.19
CA PRO A 334 11.11 -5.25 17.09
C PRO A 334 11.84 -5.25 15.75
N LEU A 335 12.49 -4.13 15.41
CA LEU A 335 13.25 -4.02 14.16
C LEU A 335 14.48 -4.93 14.12
N ALA A 336 15.07 -5.28 15.28
CA ALA A 336 16.18 -6.22 15.33
C ALA A 336 15.75 -7.61 14.81
N LEU A 337 14.57 -8.06 15.24
CA LEU A 337 13.96 -9.29 14.75
C LEU A 337 13.61 -9.20 13.26
N VAL A 338 13.07 -8.07 12.79
CA VAL A 338 12.79 -7.86 11.36
C VAL A 338 14.04 -8.07 10.52
N MET A 339 15.15 -7.45 10.90
CA MET A 339 16.39 -7.55 10.15
C MET A 339 16.99 -8.96 10.21
N TRP A 340 16.94 -9.59 11.38
CA TRP A 340 17.33 -10.99 11.52
C TRP A 340 16.53 -11.91 10.60
N ILE A 341 15.21 -11.67 10.44
CA ILE A 341 14.36 -12.41 9.49
C ILE A 341 14.80 -12.14 8.05
N LEU A 342 14.96 -10.87 7.66
CA LEU A 342 15.30 -10.49 6.29
C LEU A 342 16.68 -11.02 5.84
N ILE A 343 17.67 -11.02 6.73
CA ILE A 343 19.02 -11.54 6.45
C ILE A 343 19.02 -13.06 6.29
N ARG A 344 18.15 -13.77 7.02
CA ARG A 344 18.13 -15.25 7.06
C ARG A 344 17.13 -15.88 6.10
N ARG A 345 16.18 -15.11 5.56
CA ARG A 345 15.20 -15.59 4.59
C ARG A 345 15.12 -14.67 3.39
N CYS A 346 15.84 -15.05 2.34
CA CYS A 346 16.05 -14.27 1.13
C CYS A 346 15.07 -14.62 -0.01
N GLU A 347 13.80 -14.92 0.31
CA GLU A 347 12.79 -15.00 -0.76
C GLU A 347 12.55 -13.59 -1.30
N GLU A 348 12.54 -13.44 -2.62
CA GLU A 348 12.41 -12.13 -3.28
C GLU A 348 11.15 -11.37 -2.83
N GLU A 349 9.99 -12.05 -2.74
CA GLU A 349 8.75 -11.41 -2.30
C GLU A 349 8.82 -10.91 -0.84
N ILE A 350 9.38 -11.72 0.07
CA ILE A 350 9.55 -11.36 1.49
C ILE A 350 10.49 -10.17 1.58
N LEU A 351 11.59 -10.22 0.82
CA LEU A 351 12.61 -9.20 0.83
C LEU A 351 12.03 -7.87 0.33
N ILE A 352 11.27 -7.86 -0.77
CA ILE A 352 10.63 -6.64 -1.29
C ILE A 352 9.63 -6.08 -0.28
N ARG A 353 8.61 -6.85 0.14
CA ARG A 353 7.55 -6.31 1.00
C ARG A 353 8.03 -5.99 2.42
N GLY A 354 8.88 -6.86 2.97
CA GLY A 354 9.48 -6.67 4.28
C GLY A 354 10.42 -5.47 4.33
N ARG A 355 11.24 -5.27 3.27
CA ARG A 355 12.04 -4.05 3.11
C ARG A 355 11.17 -2.82 3.03
N ASN A 356 10.11 -2.82 2.21
CA ASN A 356 9.24 -1.64 2.08
C ASN A 356 8.61 -1.28 3.44
N ALA A 357 8.16 -2.28 4.21
CA ALA A 357 7.65 -2.07 5.56
C ALA A 357 8.71 -1.52 6.52
N LEU A 358 9.95 -2.02 6.44
CA LEU A 358 11.08 -1.55 7.24
C LEU A 358 11.46 -0.10 6.89
N LEU A 359 11.61 0.23 5.62
CA LEU A 359 11.91 1.58 5.14
C LEU A 359 10.83 2.58 5.55
N LEU A 360 9.56 2.21 5.43
CA LEU A 360 8.43 3.02 5.91
C LEU A 360 8.41 3.18 7.43
N ALA A 361 8.94 2.23 8.19
CA ALA A 361 9.09 2.39 9.63
C ALA A 361 10.24 3.34 9.97
N LEU A 362 11.38 3.19 9.29
CA LEU A 362 12.58 4.00 9.46
C LEU A 362 12.38 5.46 9.01
N SER A 363 11.46 5.71 8.07
CA SER A 363 11.10 7.08 7.67
C SER A 363 10.28 7.83 8.73
N LYS A 364 9.82 7.20 9.81
CA LYS A 364 9.03 7.85 10.89
C LYS A 364 9.92 8.33 12.05
N ASP A 365 9.72 9.56 12.50
CA ASP A 365 10.54 10.14 13.59
C ASP A 365 10.39 9.41 14.92
N ALA A 366 9.19 8.91 15.21
CA ALA A 366 8.95 8.12 16.42
C ALA A 366 9.78 6.84 16.45
N THR A 367 9.94 6.17 15.30
CA THR A 367 10.79 4.98 15.17
C THR A 367 12.25 5.36 15.39
N VAL A 368 12.72 6.43 14.74
CA VAL A 368 14.14 6.82 14.83
C VAL A 368 14.54 7.21 16.25
N ARG A 369 13.68 7.95 16.97
CA ARG A 369 13.92 8.22 18.40
C ARG A 369 14.01 6.95 19.24
N GLY A 370 13.27 5.89 18.87
CA GLY A 370 13.33 4.58 19.51
C GLY A 370 14.60 3.78 19.19
N LEU A 371 15.28 4.07 18.07
CA LEU A 371 16.49 3.36 17.64
C LEU A 371 17.69 3.58 18.56
N VAL A 372 17.67 4.57 19.45
CA VAL A 372 18.71 4.76 20.48
C VAL A 372 18.83 3.52 21.36
N GLY A 373 17.72 2.80 21.62
CA GLY A 373 17.72 1.54 22.38
C GLY A 373 18.06 0.29 21.57
N LEU A 374 18.30 0.42 20.26
CA LEU A 374 18.62 -0.69 19.36
C LEU A 374 20.06 -1.18 19.55
N PHE A 375 21.00 -0.27 19.81
CA PHE A 375 22.42 -0.59 19.99
C PHE A 375 22.76 -0.69 21.48
N LEU A 376 23.53 -1.71 21.85
CA LEU A 376 23.91 -1.96 23.25
C LEU A 376 25.06 -1.06 23.73
N GLN A 377 25.75 -0.36 22.82
CA GLN A 377 26.83 0.58 23.15
C GLN A 377 26.31 2.02 23.02
N GLY A 378 26.17 2.71 24.16
CA GLY A 378 25.64 4.06 24.24
C GLY A 378 26.67 5.14 23.91
N GLY A 379 26.31 6.09 23.05
CA GLY A 379 27.09 7.30 22.74
C GLY A 379 26.18 8.45 22.29
N VAL A 380 26.72 9.66 22.13
CA VAL A 380 25.95 10.87 21.80
C VAL A 380 25.65 11.00 20.28
N GLU A 381 26.29 10.21 19.41
CA GLU A 381 26.08 10.20 17.95
C GLU A 381 24.94 9.27 17.44
N MET A 382 23.97 8.90 18.27
CA MET A 382 23.08 7.76 18.00
C MET A 382 22.03 7.99 16.91
N GLU A 383 21.60 9.24 16.66
CA GLU A 383 20.71 9.53 15.52
C GLU A 383 21.44 9.31 14.19
N GLY A 384 22.69 9.76 14.07
CA GLY A 384 23.53 9.51 12.90
C GLY A 384 23.80 8.02 12.69
N VAL A 385 24.01 7.24 13.76
CA VAL A 385 24.17 5.78 13.68
C VAL A 385 22.88 5.10 13.19
N ALA A 386 21.73 5.49 13.69
CA ALA A 386 20.44 4.96 13.25
C ALA A 386 20.16 5.20 11.76
N TYR A 387 20.46 6.41 11.25
CA TYR A 387 20.30 6.72 9.83
C TYR A 387 21.41 6.09 8.95
N ARG A 388 22.65 6.01 9.44
CA ARG A 388 23.75 5.28 8.77
C ARG A 388 23.46 3.78 8.68
N PHE A 389 22.78 3.24 9.69
CA PHE A 389 22.35 1.86 9.73
C PHE A 389 21.15 1.59 8.82
N ALA A 390 20.16 2.48 8.82
CA ALA A 390 19.09 2.48 7.82
C ALA A 390 19.67 2.54 6.39
N TRP A 391 20.69 3.37 6.18
CA TRP A 391 21.45 3.47 4.94
C TRP A 391 22.19 2.17 4.57
N ALA A 392 22.87 1.53 5.52
CA ALA A 392 23.53 0.24 5.29
C ALA A 392 22.55 -0.87 4.90
N VAL A 393 21.35 -0.88 5.50
CA VAL A 393 20.25 -1.79 5.08
C VAL A 393 19.80 -1.48 3.65
N MET A 394 19.83 -0.21 3.22
CA MET A 394 19.53 0.19 1.84
C MET A 394 20.65 -0.17 0.85
N GLU A 395 21.93 -0.05 1.24
CA GLU A 395 23.09 -0.40 0.40
C GLU A 395 23.15 -1.90 0.08
N THR A 396 22.67 -2.75 0.98
CA THR A 396 22.81 -4.21 0.87
C THR A 396 21.78 -4.88 -0.04
N ILE A 397 20.78 -4.13 -0.53
CA ILE A 397 19.63 -4.73 -1.25
C ILE A 397 19.41 -4.01 -2.59
N ASN A 398 20.06 -4.49 -3.65
CA ASN A 398 19.90 -3.99 -5.02
C ASN A 398 18.69 -4.61 -5.75
N LEU A 399 17.50 -4.50 -5.14
CA LEU A 399 16.25 -5.01 -5.70
C LEU A 399 15.35 -3.88 -6.22
N PRO A 400 14.53 -4.14 -7.26
CA PRO A 400 13.56 -3.18 -7.78
C PRO A 400 12.68 -2.65 -6.64
N MET A 401 12.46 -1.34 -6.62
CA MET A 401 11.64 -0.64 -5.62
C MET A 401 10.37 -0.13 -6.25
N ASP A 402 9.27 -0.17 -5.49
CA ASP A 402 8.05 0.54 -5.88
C ASP A 402 8.15 2.02 -5.45
N ASP A 403 7.23 2.81 -5.99
CA ASP A 403 7.10 4.24 -5.69
C ASP A 403 7.05 4.55 -4.18
N VAL A 404 6.39 3.68 -3.39
CA VAL A 404 6.24 3.83 -1.94
C VAL A 404 7.57 3.61 -1.22
N ALA A 405 8.32 2.60 -1.61
CA ALA A 405 9.65 2.32 -1.08
C ALA A 405 10.63 3.43 -1.44
N PHE A 406 10.62 3.87 -2.71
CA PHE A 406 11.46 4.97 -3.17
C PHE A 406 11.21 6.25 -2.36
N ARG A 407 9.95 6.61 -2.13
CA ARG A 407 9.58 7.72 -1.25
C ARG A 407 10.13 7.55 0.16
N ALA A 408 10.02 6.35 0.73
CA ALA A 408 10.54 6.07 2.07
C ALA A 408 12.06 6.27 2.14
N VAL A 409 12.81 5.82 1.11
CA VAL A 409 14.25 6.06 0.99
C VAL A 409 14.55 7.56 0.94
N CYS A 410 13.84 8.33 0.12
CA CYS A 410 14.02 9.78 0.03
C CYS A 410 13.86 10.46 1.39
N LEU A 411 12.81 10.10 2.15
CA LEU A 411 12.58 10.62 3.50
C LEU A 411 13.70 10.24 4.49
N VAL A 412 14.25 9.03 4.39
CA VAL A 412 15.39 8.61 5.23
C VAL A 412 16.65 9.40 4.87
N VAL A 413 16.93 9.60 3.58
CA VAL A 413 18.10 10.36 3.09
C VAL A 413 18.01 11.84 3.47
N GLU A 414 16.82 12.43 3.38
CA GLU A 414 16.55 13.79 3.84
C GLU A 414 16.87 13.94 5.34
N LYS A 415 16.39 13.01 6.17
CA LYS A 415 16.63 13.04 7.62
C LYS A 415 18.09 12.78 7.99
N LEU A 416 18.77 11.90 7.26
CA LEU A 416 20.20 11.66 7.40
C LEU A 416 21.01 12.96 7.22
N ALA A 417 20.62 13.82 6.27
CA ALA A 417 21.31 15.09 6.04
C ALA A 417 21.26 16.01 7.28
N GLY A 418 20.11 16.03 7.96
CA GLY A 418 19.95 16.75 9.23
C GLY A 418 20.85 16.20 10.33
N ALA A 419 20.91 14.87 10.47
CA ALA A 419 21.72 14.21 11.50
C ALA A 419 23.24 14.36 11.29
N VAL A 420 23.70 14.47 10.05
CA VAL A 420 25.13 14.66 9.70
C VAL A 420 25.53 16.14 9.68
N GLY A 421 24.63 17.05 10.09
CA GLY A 421 24.91 18.49 10.15
C GLY A 421 25.11 19.14 8.78
N ARG A 422 24.63 18.50 7.71
CA ARG A 422 24.73 19.00 6.32
C ARG A 422 23.49 19.76 5.85
N GLY A 423 22.46 19.89 6.69
CA GLY A 423 21.23 20.59 6.33
C GLY A 423 21.48 22.08 6.02
N ARG A 424 21.11 22.53 4.82
CA ARG A 424 20.96 23.96 4.51
C ARG A 424 19.98 24.59 5.53
N VAL A 425 20.40 25.70 6.13
CA VAL A 425 19.59 26.51 7.06
C VAL A 425 18.25 26.86 6.39
N GLY A 426 17.12 26.44 6.98
CA GLY A 426 15.77 26.75 6.47
C GLY A 426 14.96 25.55 5.94
N SER A 427 15.44 24.31 6.06
CA SER A 427 14.65 23.13 5.66
C SER A 427 13.41 22.94 6.57
N PRO A 428 12.20 22.74 6.03
CA PRO A 428 11.00 22.53 6.85
C PRO A 428 11.10 21.20 7.60
N ARG A 429 11.05 21.25 8.95
CA ARG A 429 10.87 20.06 9.79
C ARG A 429 9.54 19.42 9.43
N VAL A 430 9.57 18.15 9.02
CA VAL A 430 8.35 17.38 8.71
C VAL A 430 7.65 17.06 10.03
N ASP A 431 6.68 17.87 10.43
CA ASP A 431 5.63 17.40 11.33
C ASP A 431 4.52 16.77 10.47
N ALA A 432 4.21 15.49 10.72
CA ALA A 432 3.07 14.83 10.09
C ALA A 432 1.77 15.61 10.36
N PRO A 433 0.76 15.56 9.46
CA PRO A 433 -0.47 16.32 9.63
C PRO A 433 -1.11 16.04 10.99
N ARG A 434 -1.26 17.10 11.80
CA ARG A 434 -1.99 17.06 13.07
C ARG A 434 -3.43 16.65 12.80
N VAL A 435 -3.84 15.53 13.37
CA VAL A 435 -5.25 15.22 13.58
C VAL A 435 -5.69 16.08 14.76
N ASP A 436 -6.57 17.04 14.49
CA ASP A 436 -7.18 17.88 15.52
C ASP A 436 -7.85 16.99 16.58
N THR A 437 -7.31 17.05 17.81
CA THR A 437 -8.00 16.57 19.00
C THR A 437 -8.24 17.78 19.90
N PRO A 438 -9.48 18.01 20.37
CA PRO A 438 -9.81 19.21 21.12
C PRO A 438 -9.15 19.20 22.50
N GLY A 439 -8.73 20.40 22.91
CA GLY A 439 -7.74 20.65 23.96
C GLY A 439 -8.18 20.27 25.38
N ARG A 440 -7.15 20.07 26.23
CA ARG A 440 -7.25 20.29 27.67
C ARG A 440 -6.10 21.20 28.08
N ALA A 441 -6.43 22.48 28.25
CA ALA A 441 -5.53 23.51 28.72
C ALA A 441 -5.18 23.25 30.20
N GLY A 442 -3.89 23.24 30.52
CA GLY A 442 -3.36 23.19 31.87
C GLY A 442 -2.15 24.11 31.98
N ASN A 443 -2.38 25.28 32.57
CA ASN A 443 -1.39 26.30 32.89
C ASN A 443 -0.18 25.74 33.65
N SER A 444 1.03 26.13 33.26
CA SER A 444 2.09 26.36 34.23
C SER A 444 3.03 27.47 33.77
N ARG A 445 2.90 28.62 34.44
CA ARG A 445 3.82 29.77 34.40
C ARG A 445 5.14 29.39 35.10
N ARG A 446 6.28 29.77 34.50
CA ARG A 446 7.57 30.06 35.18
C ARG A 446 8.20 31.23 34.39
N VAL A 447 8.02 32.46 34.83
CA VAL A 447 8.95 33.25 35.69
C VAL A 447 10.38 33.21 35.16
N ALA A 448 10.79 34.31 34.56
CA ALA A 448 12.14 34.61 34.09
C ALA A 448 12.91 35.39 35.17
N ASP A 449 14.21 35.13 35.29
CA ASP A 449 15.19 36.02 35.91
C ASP A 449 16.58 35.77 35.28
N PRO A 450 17.52 36.73 35.25
CA PRO A 450 18.45 36.91 34.15
C PRO A 450 19.93 36.67 34.51
N ARG A 451 20.74 36.52 33.45
CA ARG A 451 22.17 36.86 33.33
C ARG A 451 23.15 36.34 34.40
N MET A 452 23.97 35.38 34.01
CA MET A 452 25.40 35.34 34.35
C MET A 452 26.21 34.81 33.16
N GLU A 453 27.20 35.60 32.72
CA GLU A 453 28.24 35.18 31.77
C GLU A 453 29.22 34.21 32.44
N PRO A 454 29.72 33.18 31.74
CA PRO A 454 30.84 32.38 32.22
C PRO A 454 32.21 33.01 31.84
N PRO A 455 33.26 32.81 32.66
CA PRO A 455 34.54 33.49 32.50
C PRO A 455 35.40 32.89 31.39
N ARG A 456 36.21 33.75 30.77
CA ARG A 456 37.33 33.39 29.89
C ARG A 456 38.43 32.73 30.71
N VAL A 457 38.96 31.60 30.24
CA VAL A 457 40.21 31.00 30.74
C VAL A 457 41.08 30.62 29.55
N ASP A 458 42.36 30.96 29.70
CA ASP A 458 43.38 31.10 28.69
C ASP A 458 43.77 29.83 27.95
N SER A 459 44.19 30.06 26.70
CA SER A 459 44.82 29.13 25.78
C SER A 459 46.14 28.58 26.32
N LEU A 460 46.20 27.27 26.57
CA LEU A 460 47.45 26.51 26.71
C LEU A 460 47.51 25.38 25.68
N SER A 461 48.48 25.52 24.79
CA SER A 461 48.96 24.55 23.80
C SER A 461 49.44 23.26 24.47
N MET A 462 48.88 22.12 24.06
CA MET A 462 49.41 20.77 24.30
C MET A 462 49.16 19.90 23.06
N ASN A 463 50.24 19.48 22.41
CA ASN A 463 50.25 18.62 21.23
C ASN A 463 49.70 17.22 21.52
N PRO A 464 48.93 16.59 20.60
CA PRO A 464 48.56 15.17 20.72
C PRO A 464 49.71 14.24 20.31
N PRO A 465 49.88 13.07 20.96
CA PRO A 465 50.96 12.14 20.65
C PRO A 465 50.63 11.26 19.42
N GLY A 466 51.65 11.05 18.58
CA GLY A 466 51.92 9.80 17.85
C GLY A 466 50.85 9.28 16.86
N ARG A 467 50.93 9.74 15.60
CA ARG A 467 50.34 9.04 14.44
C ARG A 467 51.06 7.72 14.20
N MET A 468 50.44 6.59 14.56
CA MET A 468 50.77 5.30 13.95
C MET A 468 50.12 5.23 12.56
N ASN A 469 50.97 5.15 11.52
CA ASN A 469 50.55 4.97 10.13
C ASN A 469 49.90 3.58 9.95
N SER A 470 48.58 3.51 9.99
CA SER A 470 47.84 2.35 9.46
C SER A 470 47.67 2.52 7.96
N ILE A 471 48.26 1.59 7.21
CA ILE A 471 48.16 1.39 5.76
C ILE A 471 46.71 1.54 5.29
N ARG A 472 46.41 2.58 4.50
CA ARG A 472 45.14 2.69 3.76
C ARG A 472 45.18 1.67 2.62
N PRO A 473 44.18 0.79 2.44
CA PRO A 473 43.98 0.15 1.15
C PRO A 473 43.55 1.22 0.15
N GLN A 474 44.50 1.66 -0.68
CA GLN A 474 44.21 2.44 -1.88
C GLN A 474 43.65 1.46 -2.93
N ASN A 475 42.56 1.87 -3.60
CA ASN A 475 41.83 1.16 -4.66
C ASN A 475 40.59 0.34 -4.23
N LEU A 476 39.69 0.95 -3.45
CA LEU A 476 38.25 0.72 -3.64
C LEU A 476 37.65 1.93 -4.36
N PRO A 477 36.72 1.74 -5.33
CA PRO A 477 35.97 2.86 -5.89
C PRO A 477 35.31 3.68 -4.76
N PRO A 478 35.22 5.01 -4.87
CA PRO A 478 34.54 5.82 -3.87
C PRO A 478 33.09 5.33 -3.76
N LYS A 479 32.63 5.04 -2.54
CA LYS A 479 31.23 4.69 -2.30
C LYS A 479 30.34 5.83 -2.85
N PRO A 480 29.25 5.52 -3.57
CA PRO A 480 28.39 6.53 -4.16
C PRO A 480 27.82 7.45 -3.08
N SER A 481 27.67 8.74 -3.38
CA SER A 481 26.99 9.66 -2.47
C SER A 481 25.51 9.24 -2.30
N PRO A 482 24.84 9.63 -1.20
CA PRO A 482 23.42 9.35 -1.04
C PRO A 482 22.56 9.88 -2.21
N THR A 483 22.91 11.03 -2.78
CA THR A 483 22.21 11.62 -3.93
C THR A 483 22.46 10.82 -5.21
N GLN A 484 23.69 10.40 -5.50
CA GLN A 484 24.01 9.53 -6.65
C GLN A 484 23.24 8.21 -6.59
N LYS A 485 23.14 7.61 -5.41
CA LYS A 485 22.36 6.38 -5.25
C LYS A 485 20.86 6.66 -5.41
N LEU A 486 20.33 7.78 -4.91
CA LEU A 486 18.94 8.16 -5.19
C LEU A 486 18.67 8.32 -6.69
N GLU A 487 19.60 8.91 -7.46
CA GLU A 487 19.49 8.97 -8.92
C GLU A 487 19.45 7.58 -9.55
N THR A 488 20.33 6.66 -9.16
CA THR A 488 20.29 5.28 -9.69
C THR A 488 18.96 4.57 -9.39
N LEU A 489 18.39 4.82 -8.21
CA LEU A 489 17.12 4.23 -7.79
C LEU A 489 15.92 4.88 -8.50
N PHE A 490 16.00 6.19 -8.75
CA PHE A 490 15.01 6.93 -9.53
C PHE A 490 15.00 6.44 -10.98
N ASN A 491 16.18 6.29 -11.59
CA ASN A 491 16.28 5.78 -12.96
C ASN A 491 15.76 4.34 -13.04
N SER A 492 16.11 3.45 -12.10
CA SER A 492 15.51 2.10 -12.05
C SER A 492 13.98 2.14 -11.87
N LEU A 493 13.43 3.06 -11.07
CA LEU A 493 11.97 3.19 -10.91
C LEU A 493 11.26 3.59 -12.21
N VAL A 494 11.93 4.38 -13.06
CA VAL A 494 11.38 4.91 -14.31
C VAL A 494 11.70 4.00 -15.51
N GLU A 495 12.81 3.25 -15.46
CA GLU A 495 13.30 2.36 -16.52
C GLU A 495 12.84 0.89 -16.34
N ASP A 496 12.73 0.37 -15.10
CA ASP A 496 12.27 -1.00 -14.81
C ASP A 496 10.73 -1.09 -14.71
N THR A 497 10.06 -1.18 -15.85
CA THR A 497 8.97 -2.15 -15.97
C THR A 497 9.40 -3.20 -16.99
N PRO A 498 9.20 -4.51 -16.73
CA PRO A 498 9.72 -5.54 -17.60
C PRO A 498 8.96 -5.52 -18.92
N THR A 499 9.50 -4.79 -19.89
CA THR A 499 9.38 -5.13 -21.30
C THR A 499 10.08 -6.48 -21.46
N SER A 500 9.37 -7.56 -21.13
CA SER A 500 9.80 -8.90 -21.49
C SER A 500 9.81 -8.97 -23.00
N THR A 501 11.01 -8.80 -23.56
CA THR A 501 11.50 -9.40 -24.79
C THR A 501 10.42 -10.02 -25.68
N ILE A 502 9.74 -9.21 -26.48
CA ILE A 502 9.18 -9.70 -27.75
C ILE A 502 10.33 -9.65 -28.75
N LEU A 503 11.09 -10.74 -28.79
CA LEU A 503 11.68 -11.13 -30.06
C LEU A 503 10.51 -11.52 -30.96
N ILE A 504 10.24 -10.72 -31.99
CA ILE A 504 9.95 -11.10 -33.39
C ILE A 504 9.53 -9.83 -34.15
N SER A 505 10.36 -9.44 -35.10
CA SER A 505 10.01 -9.10 -36.50
C SER A 505 10.74 -7.85 -37.00
N ASN A 506 11.63 -8.06 -37.97
CA ASN A 506 12.16 -7.01 -38.83
C ASN A 506 11.03 -6.51 -39.74
N GLN A 507 10.26 -5.53 -39.28
CA GLN A 507 9.45 -4.66 -40.13
C GLN A 507 9.67 -3.20 -39.71
N PRO A 508 9.73 -2.26 -40.68
CA PRO A 508 9.91 -0.85 -40.35
C PRO A 508 8.69 -0.35 -39.56
N ALA A 509 8.97 0.33 -38.46
CA ALA A 509 7.98 0.87 -37.53
C ALA A 509 6.98 1.79 -38.25
N ASN A 510 5.69 1.56 -38.02
CA ASN A 510 4.62 2.46 -38.45
C ASN A 510 4.47 3.57 -37.38
N PRO A 511 4.53 4.87 -37.72
CA PRO A 511 4.64 5.97 -36.76
C PRO A 511 3.37 6.31 -35.96
N THR A 512 2.35 5.43 -35.93
CA THR A 512 1.05 5.67 -35.27
C THR A 512 0.74 4.66 -34.16
N GLN A 513 1.72 3.89 -33.72
CA GLN A 513 1.55 2.95 -32.60
C GLN A 513 1.83 3.68 -31.27
N ASP A 514 0.77 4.24 -30.67
CA ASP A 514 0.80 4.77 -29.31
C ASP A 514 1.12 3.62 -28.33
N TYR A 515 2.38 3.55 -27.91
CA TYR A 515 2.79 2.71 -26.80
C TYR A 515 2.16 3.25 -25.50
N PRO A 516 1.76 2.37 -24.56
CA PRO A 516 1.29 2.83 -23.26
C PRO A 516 2.38 3.67 -22.59
N PRO A 517 2.04 4.82 -21.97
CA PRO A 517 3.01 5.66 -21.29
C PRO A 517 3.72 4.88 -20.18
N LEU A 518 5.04 5.07 -20.07
CA LEU A 518 5.85 4.51 -19.00
C LEU A 518 5.26 4.93 -17.63
N PRO A 519 5.32 4.06 -16.60
CA PRO A 519 4.78 4.38 -15.29
C PRO A 519 5.58 5.51 -14.62
N ILE A 520 4.98 6.70 -14.51
CA ILE A 520 5.59 7.83 -13.80
C ILE A 520 5.44 7.67 -12.28
N PRO A 521 6.49 8.01 -11.49
CA PRO A 521 6.40 8.11 -10.03
C PRO A 521 5.30 9.06 -9.55
N HIS A 522 4.68 8.77 -8.42
CA HIS A 522 3.60 9.61 -7.90
C HIS A 522 4.13 11.00 -7.50
N PRO A 523 3.36 12.10 -7.67
CA PRO A 523 3.81 13.46 -7.31
C PRO A 523 4.35 13.60 -5.88
N VAL A 524 3.80 12.85 -4.92
CA VAL A 524 4.31 12.81 -3.53
C VAL A 524 5.74 12.27 -3.45
N SER A 525 6.08 11.28 -4.27
CA SER A 525 7.39 10.65 -4.30
C SER A 525 8.41 11.53 -5.01
N LEU A 526 8.02 12.18 -6.11
CA LEU A 526 8.79 13.24 -6.77
C LEU A 526 9.11 14.39 -5.81
N HIS A 527 8.12 14.82 -5.02
CA HIS A 527 8.30 15.86 -4.02
C HIS A 527 9.32 15.47 -2.94
N ALA A 528 9.24 14.24 -2.42
CA ALA A 528 10.21 13.72 -1.45
C ALA A 528 11.62 13.60 -2.04
N TYR A 529 11.73 13.21 -3.32
CA TYR A 529 13.00 13.11 -4.02
C TYR A 529 13.67 14.48 -4.20
N ILE A 530 12.92 15.50 -4.66
CA ILE A 530 13.41 16.88 -4.78
C ILE A 530 13.88 17.40 -3.42
N ARG A 531 13.12 17.17 -2.34
CA ARG A 531 13.54 17.58 -0.99
C ARG A 531 14.84 16.90 -0.59
N ALA A 532 14.98 15.59 -0.80
CA ALA A 532 16.19 14.86 -0.45
C ALA A 532 17.40 15.42 -1.20
N LEU A 533 17.31 15.62 -2.52
CA LEU A 533 18.39 16.24 -3.31
C LEU A 533 18.71 17.66 -2.85
N GLY A 534 17.67 18.44 -2.55
CA GLY A 534 17.74 19.83 -2.10
C GLY A 534 18.51 20.03 -0.80
N VAL A 535 18.22 19.19 0.20
CA VAL A 535 18.89 19.27 1.50
C VAL A 535 20.37 18.86 1.38
N TRP A 536 20.71 17.95 0.46
CA TRP A 536 22.08 17.56 0.17
C TRP A 536 22.82 18.54 -0.76
N GLY A 537 22.12 19.50 -1.36
CA GLY A 537 22.71 20.56 -2.20
C GLY A 537 23.18 20.08 -3.57
N ASP A 538 22.57 19.03 -4.11
CA ASP A 538 22.90 18.47 -5.43
C ASP A 538 22.11 19.20 -6.54
N ASP A 539 22.60 20.39 -6.91
CA ASP A 539 21.93 21.27 -7.89
C ASP A 539 21.77 20.61 -9.28
N SER A 540 22.74 19.77 -9.69
CA SER A 540 22.68 19.06 -10.98
C SER A 540 21.59 17.99 -10.99
N ALA A 541 21.48 17.21 -9.91
CA ALA A 541 20.42 16.21 -9.77
C ALA A 541 19.03 16.87 -9.68
N LEU A 542 18.92 18.00 -8.96
CA LEU A 542 17.67 18.77 -8.87
C LEU A 542 17.20 19.28 -10.23
N LEU A 543 18.12 19.78 -11.05
CA LEU A 543 17.78 20.27 -12.38
C LEU A 543 17.30 19.12 -13.29
N ARG A 544 17.99 17.97 -13.27
CA ARG A 544 17.53 16.76 -13.98
C ARG A 544 16.15 16.30 -13.52
N ALA A 545 15.87 16.33 -12.22
CA ALA A 545 14.55 15.98 -11.70
C ALA A 545 13.46 16.95 -12.17
N LEU A 546 13.78 18.26 -12.24
CA LEU A 546 12.88 19.29 -12.76
C LEU A 546 12.61 19.12 -14.26
N GLU A 547 13.66 18.86 -15.05
CA GLU A 547 13.56 18.56 -16.49
C GLU A 547 12.70 17.31 -16.73
N TYR A 548 12.90 16.25 -15.95
CA TYR A 548 12.05 15.05 -16.00
C TYR A 548 10.58 15.37 -15.74
N ILE A 549 10.27 16.13 -14.69
CA ILE A 549 8.90 16.51 -14.32
C ILE A 549 8.23 17.31 -15.45
N CYS A 550 8.94 18.26 -16.05
CA CYS A 550 8.41 19.08 -17.13
C CYS A 550 8.23 18.27 -18.43
N ALA A 551 9.15 17.35 -18.74
CA ALA A 551 9.05 16.46 -19.89
C ALA A 551 7.84 15.51 -19.82
N HIS A 552 7.32 15.25 -18.60
CA HIS A 552 6.20 14.35 -18.35
C HIS A 552 4.90 15.07 -17.94
N LYS A 553 4.78 16.37 -18.25
CA LYS A 553 3.63 17.22 -17.91
C LYS A 553 2.28 16.57 -18.22
N ASP A 554 2.06 16.16 -19.47
CA ASP A 554 0.74 15.66 -19.91
C ASP A 554 0.30 14.42 -19.14
N GLN A 555 1.26 13.52 -18.85
CA GLN A 555 0.98 12.31 -18.10
C GLN A 555 0.73 12.59 -16.61
N LEU A 556 1.42 13.60 -16.03
CA LEU A 556 1.18 14.07 -14.67
C LEU A 556 -0.17 14.79 -14.53
N GLU A 557 -0.58 15.58 -15.52
CA GLU A 557 -1.89 16.24 -15.58
C GLU A 557 -3.02 15.24 -15.83
N ALA A 558 -2.74 14.15 -16.55
CA ALA A 558 -3.68 13.04 -16.74
C ALA A 558 -3.88 12.16 -15.49
N LEU A 559 -3.08 12.34 -14.43
CA LEU A 559 -3.27 11.61 -13.17
C LEU A 559 -4.63 12.01 -12.54
N ARG A 560 -5.53 11.03 -12.46
CA ARG A 560 -6.85 11.18 -11.81
C ARG A 560 -6.77 11.20 -10.27
N ASP A 561 -5.82 11.93 -9.69
CA ASP A 561 -5.76 12.21 -8.25
C ASP A 561 -6.09 13.69 -8.01
N ARG A 562 -7.10 13.93 -7.16
CA ARG A 562 -7.56 15.29 -6.79
C ARG A 562 -6.47 16.15 -6.15
N ASN A 563 -5.40 15.54 -5.67
CA ASN A 563 -4.26 16.26 -5.09
C ASN A 563 -3.02 16.30 -6.00
N ALA A 564 -3.04 15.64 -7.17
CA ALA A 564 -1.85 15.55 -8.04
C ALA A 564 -1.35 16.93 -8.45
N GLU A 565 -2.23 17.81 -8.94
CA GLU A 565 -1.89 19.18 -9.36
C GLU A 565 -1.25 19.98 -8.22
N ARG A 566 -1.86 19.94 -7.02
CA ARG A 566 -1.32 20.59 -5.82
C ARG A 566 0.07 20.06 -5.47
N LEU A 567 0.30 18.75 -5.61
CA LEU A 567 1.57 18.11 -5.29
C LEU A 567 2.65 18.41 -6.34
N VAL A 568 2.29 18.44 -7.63
CA VAL A 568 3.16 18.92 -8.71
C VAL A 568 3.55 20.37 -8.44
N ARG A 569 2.61 21.22 -8.02
CA ARG A 569 2.94 22.59 -7.60
C ARG A 569 3.95 22.62 -6.44
N ARG A 570 3.80 21.76 -5.43
CA ARG A 570 4.77 21.64 -4.34
C ARG A 570 6.16 21.17 -4.80
N CYS A 571 6.24 20.32 -5.83
CA CYS A 571 7.52 19.97 -6.46
C CYS A 571 8.22 21.21 -7.03
N LEU A 572 7.51 22.03 -7.81
CA LEU A 572 8.07 23.26 -8.38
C LEU A 572 8.52 24.23 -7.29
N VAL A 573 7.70 24.43 -6.25
CA VAL A 573 8.06 25.30 -5.11
C VAL A 573 9.30 24.79 -4.38
N ALA A 574 9.43 23.47 -4.20
CA ALA A 574 10.62 22.87 -3.61
C ALA A 574 11.87 23.05 -4.51
N CYS A 575 11.74 22.88 -5.83
CA CYS A 575 12.83 23.17 -6.77
C CYS A 575 13.29 24.63 -6.67
N ARG A 576 12.35 25.60 -6.64
CA ARG A 576 12.69 27.02 -6.45
C ARG A 576 13.41 27.29 -5.14
N LEU A 577 13.01 26.62 -4.06
CA LEU A 577 13.63 26.76 -2.75
C LEU A 577 15.09 26.29 -2.75
N PHE A 578 15.39 25.18 -3.44
CA PHE A 578 16.69 24.52 -3.33
C PHE A 578 17.67 24.85 -4.47
N LEU A 579 17.20 25.11 -5.69
CA LEU A 579 18.07 25.43 -6.83
C LEU A 579 18.81 26.76 -6.61
N ARG A 580 20.13 26.73 -6.83
CA ARG A 580 20.94 27.97 -6.84
C ARG A 580 20.64 28.84 -8.06
N ASP A 581 20.55 28.22 -9.23
CA ASP A 581 20.26 28.90 -10.49
C ASP A 581 18.74 28.93 -10.72
N LYS A 582 18.09 29.96 -10.19
CA LYS A 582 16.64 30.14 -10.30
C LYS A 582 16.20 30.47 -11.73
N GLU A 583 17.07 31.09 -12.53
CA GLU A 583 16.74 31.47 -13.89
C GLU A 583 16.74 30.25 -14.79
N ARG A 584 17.71 29.35 -14.63
CA ARG A 584 17.68 28.07 -15.34
C ARG A 584 16.44 27.23 -14.99
N GLY A 585 16.05 27.21 -13.71
CA GLY A 585 14.81 26.54 -13.29
C GLY A 585 13.54 27.17 -13.90
N ARG A 586 13.51 28.51 -13.99
CA ARG A 586 12.41 29.26 -14.63
C ARG A 586 12.28 28.90 -16.11
N GLU A 587 13.39 28.91 -16.85
CA GLU A 587 13.40 28.57 -18.29
C GLU A 587 12.78 27.19 -18.57
N VAL A 588 13.12 26.19 -17.76
CA VAL A 588 12.62 24.81 -17.94
C VAL A 588 11.10 24.73 -17.71
N VAL A 589 10.60 25.40 -16.67
CA VAL A 589 9.17 25.34 -16.30
C VAL A 589 8.30 26.17 -17.23
N GLU A 590 8.72 27.39 -17.54
CA GLU A 590 7.99 28.27 -18.45
C GLU A 590 8.03 27.73 -19.89
N GLY A 591 9.08 26.98 -20.26
CA GLY A 591 9.20 26.29 -21.54
C GLY A 591 8.10 25.26 -21.83
N VAL A 592 7.46 24.69 -20.81
CA VAL A 592 6.30 23.77 -20.95
C VAL A 592 4.96 24.46 -20.67
N GLY A 593 4.94 25.79 -20.55
CA GLY A 593 3.75 26.59 -20.28
C GLY A 593 3.24 26.51 -18.83
N TRP A 594 4.03 26.00 -17.90
CA TRP A 594 3.75 26.12 -16.47
C TRP A 594 4.34 27.43 -15.92
N VAL A 595 3.79 27.90 -14.80
CA VAL A 595 4.25 29.15 -14.17
C VAL A 595 5.36 28.84 -13.16
N TRP A 596 6.50 29.52 -13.23
CA TRP A 596 7.53 29.39 -12.19
C TRP A 596 7.06 29.95 -10.85
N PRO A 597 7.28 29.28 -9.70
CA PRO A 597 6.74 29.75 -8.43
C PRO A 597 7.28 31.11 -7.96
N GLU A 598 6.48 31.82 -7.19
CA GLU A 598 6.85 33.11 -6.59
C GLU A 598 7.55 32.94 -5.23
N GLU A 599 8.19 34.00 -4.71
CA GLU A 599 8.79 33.96 -3.37
C GLU A 599 7.75 33.83 -2.25
N GLY A 600 6.54 34.37 -2.45
CA GLY A 600 5.43 34.23 -1.51
C GLY A 600 5.05 32.77 -1.28
N GLU A 601 4.97 31.98 -2.35
CA GLU A 601 4.66 30.54 -2.29
C GLU A 601 5.74 29.74 -1.56
N VAL A 602 7.02 30.12 -1.69
CA VAL A 602 8.12 29.52 -0.92
C VAL A 602 7.93 29.80 0.58
N GLY A 603 7.56 31.03 0.94
CA GLY A 603 7.26 31.40 2.31
C GLY A 603 6.08 30.63 2.91
N GLU A 604 5.00 30.44 2.15
CA GLU A 604 3.86 29.60 2.55
C GLU A 604 4.24 28.12 2.68
N TYR A 605 5.02 27.60 1.74
CA TYR A 605 5.51 26.24 1.75
C TYR A 605 6.35 25.91 2.98
N LEU A 606 7.16 26.87 3.46
CA LEU A 606 7.93 26.74 4.70
C LEU A 606 7.06 26.84 5.97
N ARG A 607 5.97 27.63 5.94
CA ARG A 607 5.03 27.80 7.07
C ARG A 607 4.02 26.65 7.21
N GLY A 608 3.63 26.04 6.10
CA GLY A 608 2.68 24.92 6.03
C GLY A 608 3.33 23.56 5.78
N GLY A 609 4.59 23.42 6.21
CA GLY A 609 5.38 22.18 6.14
C GLY A 609 4.77 21.04 6.92
#